data_AF-A0A1V5DSN8-F1
#
_entry.id   AF-A0A1V5DSN8-F1
#
_cell.length_a   1.000
_cell.length_b   1.000
_cell.length_c   1.000
_cell.angle_alpha   90.00
_cell.angle_beta   90.00
_cell.angle_gamma   90.00
#
_symmetry.space_group_name_H-M   'P 1'
#
loop_
_entity.id
_entity.type
_entity.pdbx_description
1 polymer ?
#
loop_
_entity_poly.entity_id
_entity_poly.type
_entity_poly.pdbx_seq_one_letter_code
_entity_poly.pdbx_strand_id
1 'polypeptide(L)'
;MSWGYLTGEPKSIGVGTTLAVSGSHNVISLLEEIERGEMQDVDFIELKACNAGCVGGPLNIPNSFVGRVHLRGLISRAGEQSSFYSEEELRGMYEKGHFEFTEPILPRPIMTLDEDVAKALVKMERLDHITKELPGLDCGACGSPTCRALAEDIIRGMAFETDCVIKLRDRIKILAQEILYLARIVPPSMAAESSEKKENI
;
A
#
# COMPACT_ATOMS: atom_id res chain seq x y z
N MET A 1 -28.04 -14.94 -0.42
CA MET A 1 -26.66 -14.45 -0.22
C MET A 1 -25.87 -14.52 -1.53
N SER A 2 -25.54 -13.39 -2.14
CA SER A 2 -24.77 -13.35 -3.41
C SER A 2 -23.56 -12.40 -3.39
N TRP A 3 -23.15 -11.89 -2.23
CA TRP A 3 -22.13 -10.83 -2.09
C TRP A 3 -20.77 -11.14 -2.72
N GLY A 4 -20.38 -12.42 -2.79
CA GLY A 4 -19.14 -12.83 -3.47
C GLY A 4 -19.18 -12.68 -4.99
N TYR A 5 -20.36 -12.54 -5.58
CA TYR A 5 -20.58 -12.37 -7.02
C TYR A 5 -20.74 -10.89 -7.34
N LEU A 6 -20.11 -10.43 -8.44
CA LEU A 6 -20.31 -9.06 -8.94
C LEU A 6 -21.79 -8.83 -9.26
N THR A 7 -22.37 -7.71 -8.81
CA THR A 7 -23.81 -7.38 -8.76
C THR A 7 -24.59 -8.04 -7.62
N GLY A 8 -23.93 -8.80 -6.76
CA GLY A 8 -24.55 -9.49 -5.64
C GLY A 8 -24.99 -8.56 -4.52
N GLU A 9 -24.17 -7.55 -4.19
CA GLU A 9 -24.49 -6.54 -3.17
C GLU A 9 -25.65 -5.63 -3.61
N PRO A 10 -25.61 -4.99 -4.81
CA PRO A 10 -26.73 -4.18 -5.31
C PRO A 10 -28.06 -4.92 -5.31
N LYS A 11 -28.05 -6.18 -5.77
CA LYS A 11 -29.25 -7.02 -5.80
C LYS A 11 -29.78 -7.34 -4.39
N SER A 12 -28.90 -7.43 -3.40
CA SER A 12 -29.29 -7.71 -2.01
C SER A 12 -29.86 -6.48 -1.32
N ILE A 13 -29.36 -5.29 -1.66
CA ILE A 13 -29.85 -4.02 -1.12
C ILE A 13 -31.19 -3.66 -1.78
N GLY A 14 -31.30 -3.84 -3.11
CA GLY A 14 -32.57 -3.69 -3.83
C GLY A 14 -33.08 -2.24 -3.89
N VAL A 15 -32.21 -1.25 -3.81
CA VAL A 15 -32.56 0.18 -3.83
C VAL A 15 -32.07 0.87 -5.09
N GLY A 16 -32.93 1.73 -5.65
CA GLY A 16 -32.55 2.78 -6.60
C GLY A 16 -31.78 2.32 -7.84
N THR A 17 -31.01 3.25 -8.40
CA THR A 17 -30.08 3.02 -9.50
C THR A 17 -28.75 2.53 -8.93
N THR A 18 -28.29 1.37 -9.39
CA THR A 18 -27.06 0.76 -8.88
C THR A 18 -26.03 0.53 -9.98
N LEU A 19 -24.75 0.73 -9.65
CA LEU A 19 -23.62 0.44 -10.53
C LEU A 19 -22.66 -0.55 -9.85
N ALA A 20 -22.16 -1.53 -10.60
CA ALA A 20 -21.20 -2.50 -10.11
C ALA A 20 -19.98 -2.57 -11.04
N VAL A 21 -18.80 -2.35 -10.48
CA VAL A 21 -17.53 -2.34 -11.22
C VAL A 21 -16.56 -3.31 -10.57
N SER A 22 -15.80 -4.02 -11.41
CA SER A 22 -14.76 -4.93 -10.97
C SER A 22 -13.45 -4.68 -11.71
N GLY A 23 -12.33 -4.90 -11.03
CA GLY A 23 -10.98 -4.64 -11.52
C GLY A 23 -10.47 -3.28 -11.06
N SER A 24 -9.29 -3.26 -10.44
CA SER A 24 -8.70 -2.07 -9.83
C SER A 24 -8.62 -0.87 -10.78
N HIS A 25 -8.19 -1.08 -12.02
CA HIS A 25 -8.13 0.01 -13.02
C HIS A 25 -9.51 0.59 -13.36
N ASN A 26 -10.52 -0.26 -13.48
CA ASN A 26 -11.89 0.20 -13.75
C ASN A 26 -12.48 0.93 -12.54
N VAL A 27 -12.21 0.42 -11.34
CA VAL A 27 -12.61 1.07 -10.07
C VAL A 27 -11.97 2.45 -9.94
N ILE A 28 -10.68 2.59 -10.24
CA ILE A 28 -9.98 3.88 -10.23
C ILE A 28 -10.64 4.85 -11.22
N SER A 29 -10.82 4.43 -12.48
CA SER A 29 -11.48 5.25 -13.51
C SER A 29 -12.87 5.73 -13.08
N LEU A 30 -13.64 4.86 -12.44
CA LEU A 30 -14.98 5.21 -11.94
C LEU A 30 -14.91 6.24 -10.80
N LEU A 31 -14.00 6.03 -9.85
CA LEU A 31 -13.80 6.96 -8.73
C LEU A 31 -13.36 8.35 -9.23
N GLU A 32 -12.54 8.42 -10.28
CA GLU A 32 -12.15 9.68 -10.91
C GLU A 32 -13.36 10.41 -11.57
N GLU A 33 -14.28 9.68 -12.21
CA GLU A 33 -15.54 10.26 -12.73
C GLU A 33 -16.44 10.78 -11.59
N ILE A 34 -16.51 10.04 -10.48
CA ILE A 34 -17.26 10.46 -9.28
C ILE A 34 -16.65 11.73 -8.68
N GLU A 35 -15.33 11.81 -8.56
CA GLU A 35 -14.62 13.00 -8.07
C GLU A 35 -14.84 14.23 -8.97
N ARG A 36 -14.99 14.04 -10.28
CA ARG A 36 -15.36 15.12 -11.22
C ARG A 36 -16.84 15.54 -11.12
N GLY A 37 -17.65 14.80 -10.37
CA GLY A 37 -19.09 15.05 -10.25
C GLY A 37 -19.90 14.63 -11.47
N GLU A 38 -19.36 13.74 -12.31
CA GLU A 38 -20.01 13.24 -13.54
C GLU A 38 -21.03 12.13 -13.27
N MET A 39 -21.02 11.56 -12.05
CA MET A 39 -21.95 10.52 -11.59
C MET A 39 -22.77 11.00 -10.40
N GLN A 40 -23.95 11.55 -10.68
CA GLN A 40 -24.89 12.03 -9.64
C GLN A 40 -26.18 11.18 -9.56
N ASP A 41 -26.48 10.38 -10.57
CA ASP A 41 -27.74 9.61 -10.69
C ASP A 41 -27.60 8.13 -10.26
N VAL A 42 -26.68 7.82 -9.33
CA VAL A 42 -26.44 6.46 -8.84
C VAL A 42 -26.57 6.42 -7.31
N ASP A 43 -27.52 5.64 -6.81
CA ASP A 43 -27.82 5.51 -5.38
C ASP A 43 -26.85 4.57 -4.64
N PHE A 44 -26.32 3.56 -5.36
CA PHE A 44 -25.41 2.58 -4.77
C PHE A 44 -24.34 2.10 -5.76
N ILE A 45 -23.09 2.06 -5.29
CA ILE A 45 -21.94 1.63 -6.10
C ILE A 45 -21.23 0.46 -5.42
N GLU A 46 -21.16 -0.66 -6.12
CA GLU A 46 -20.37 -1.84 -5.72
C GLU A 46 -19.01 -1.80 -6.42
N LEU A 47 -17.93 -1.73 -5.64
CA LEU A 47 -16.55 -1.69 -6.14
C LEU A 47 -15.80 -2.95 -5.71
N LYS A 48 -15.31 -3.74 -6.67
CA LYS A 48 -14.46 -4.91 -6.38
C LYS A 48 -13.10 -4.77 -7.05
N ALA A 49 -12.02 -4.87 -6.27
CA ALA A 49 -10.66 -4.71 -6.78
C ALA A 49 -10.26 -5.80 -7.80
N CYS A 50 -10.70 -7.04 -7.61
CA CYS A 50 -10.38 -8.14 -8.52
C CYS A 50 -11.34 -8.19 -9.70
N ASN A 51 -10.83 -8.55 -10.88
CA ASN A 51 -11.66 -8.78 -12.06
C ASN A 51 -12.70 -9.86 -11.77
N ALA A 52 -13.97 -9.63 -12.15
CA ALA A 52 -15.09 -10.51 -11.84
C ALA A 52 -15.40 -10.73 -10.35
N GLY A 53 -14.91 -9.85 -9.47
CA GLY A 53 -15.10 -9.95 -8.02
C GLY A 53 -14.11 -10.90 -7.34
N CYS A 54 -14.39 -11.29 -6.10
CA CYS A 54 -13.46 -12.10 -5.29
C CYS A 54 -13.07 -13.43 -5.95
N VAL A 55 -13.95 -14.00 -6.77
CA VAL A 55 -13.71 -15.26 -7.50
C VAL A 55 -12.64 -15.15 -8.60
N GLY A 56 -12.35 -13.93 -9.07
CA GLY A 56 -11.25 -13.68 -10.01
C GLY A 56 -10.00 -13.11 -9.34
N GLY A 57 -9.89 -13.21 -8.02
CA GLY A 57 -8.68 -12.87 -7.30
C GLY A 57 -7.48 -13.74 -7.71
N PRO A 58 -6.25 -13.20 -7.69
CA PRO A 58 -5.05 -13.87 -8.21
C PRO A 58 -4.64 -15.13 -7.44
N LEU A 59 -5.17 -15.31 -6.22
CA LEU A 59 -4.89 -16.47 -5.37
C LEU A 59 -5.92 -17.60 -5.55
N ASN A 60 -6.89 -17.45 -6.46
CA ASN A 60 -7.81 -18.53 -6.78
C ASN A 60 -7.14 -19.56 -7.69
N ILE A 61 -7.25 -20.83 -7.32
CA ILE A 61 -6.77 -21.97 -8.11
C ILE A 61 -7.52 -22.10 -9.45
N PRO A 62 -8.87 -22.09 -9.48
CA PRO A 62 -9.59 -22.22 -10.74
C PRO A 62 -9.52 -20.93 -11.55
N ASN A 63 -9.59 -21.07 -12.88
CA ASN A 63 -9.81 -19.95 -13.78
C ASN A 63 -11.07 -19.15 -13.37
N SER A 64 -10.98 -17.81 -13.44
CA SER A 64 -12.04 -16.90 -12.97
C SER A 64 -13.39 -17.12 -13.66
N PHE A 65 -13.41 -17.43 -14.96
CA PHE A 65 -14.64 -17.71 -15.70
C PHE A 65 -15.32 -19.00 -15.21
N VAL A 66 -14.52 -20.05 -14.96
CA VAL A 66 -15.01 -21.32 -14.40
C VAL A 66 -15.50 -21.10 -12.96
N GLY A 67 -14.72 -20.39 -12.15
CA GLY A 67 -15.10 -20.04 -10.78
C GLY A 67 -16.43 -19.30 -10.70
N ARG A 68 -16.69 -18.37 -11.63
CA ARG A 68 -17.99 -17.68 -11.70
C ARG A 68 -19.16 -18.62 -11.96
N VAL A 69 -19.00 -19.62 -12.85
CA VAL A 69 -20.04 -20.62 -13.11
C VAL A 69 -20.32 -21.43 -11.84
N HIS A 70 -19.28 -21.87 -11.15
CA HIS A 70 -19.42 -22.61 -9.89
C HIS A 70 -20.11 -21.78 -8.80
N LEU A 71 -19.69 -20.53 -8.63
CA LEU A 71 -20.28 -19.60 -7.66
C LEU A 71 -21.76 -19.34 -7.98
N ARG A 72 -22.12 -19.13 -9.25
CA ARG A 72 -23.51 -18.98 -9.66
C ARG A 72 -24.34 -20.23 -9.33
N GLY A 73 -23.78 -21.42 -9.57
CA GLY A 73 -24.42 -22.68 -9.19
C GLY A 73 -24.61 -22.83 -7.68
N LEU A 74 -23.63 -22.41 -6.88
CA LEU A 74 -23.73 -22.39 -5.42
C LEU A 74 -24.82 -21.42 -4.95
N ILE A 75 -24.85 -20.20 -5.48
CA ILE A 75 -25.87 -19.20 -5.18
C ILE A 75 -27.26 -19.74 -5.50
N SER A 76 -27.43 -20.37 -6.68
CA SER A 76 -28.72 -20.94 -7.09
C SER A 76 -29.18 -22.09 -6.18
N ARG A 77 -28.25 -22.92 -5.69
CA ARG A 77 -28.57 -24.03 -4.77
C ARG A 77 -28.85 -23.55 -3.35
N ALA A 78 -28.12 -22.54 -2.89
CA ALA A 78 -28.35 -21.92 -1.59
C ALA A 78 -29.72 -21.22 -1.55
N GLY A 79 -30.15 -20.62 -2.67
CA GLY A 79 -31.42 -19.92 -2.73
C GLY A 79 -31.50 -18.71 -1.79
N GLU A 80 -32.72 -18.32 -1.47
CA GLU A 80 -32.97 -17.31 -0.46
C GLU A 80 -32.77 -17.90 0.93
N GLN A 81 -32.06 -17.16 1.78
CA GLN A 81 -31.73 -17.57 3.13
C GLN A 81 -32.42 -16.59 4.08
N SER A 82 -33.00 -17.11 5.16
CA SER A 82 -33.57 -16.25 6.21
C SER A 82 -32.48 -15.36 6.80
N SER A 83 -32.84 -14.11 7.10
CA SER A 83 -31.94 -13.21 7.83
C SER A 83 -31.57 -13.85 9.18
N PHE A 84 -30.32 -13.67 9.60
CA PHE A 84 -29.87 -14.12 10.90
C PHE A 84 -30.48 -13.26 12.03
N TYR A 85 -30.75 -11.98 11.75
CA TYR A 85 -31.35 -11.03 12.67
C TYR A 85 -32.74 -10.61 12.18
N SER A 86 -33.68 -10.42 13.12
CA SER A 86 -34.96 -9.76 12.83
C SER A 86 -34.76 -8.28 12.53
N GLU A 87 -35.76 -7.66 11.91
CA GLU A 87 -35.74 -6.23 11.64
C GLU A 87 -35.69 -5.41 12.94
N GLU A 88 -36.39 -5.84 13.99
CA GLU A 88 -36.34 -5.21 15.30
C GLU A 88 -34.97 -5.32 15.96
N GLU A 89 -34.29 -6.46 15.82
CA GLU A 89 -32.93 -6.65 16.34
C GLU A 89 -31.95 -5.70 15.62
N LEU A 90 -32.03 -5.63 14.30
CA LEU A 90 -31.20 -4.72 13.49
C LEU A 90 -31.48 -3.26 13.84
N ARG A 91 -32.75 -2.87 13.99
CA ARG A 91 -33.13 -1.52 14.40
C ARG A 91 -32.62 -1.19 15.80
N GLY A 92 -32.71 -2.14 16.73
CA GLY A 92 -32.15 -1.99 18.08
C GLY A 92 -30.63 -1.83 18.09
N MET A 93 -29.90 -2.49 17.17
CA MET A 93 -28.46 -2.28 17.00
C MET A 93 -28.15 -0.90 16.41
N TYR A 94 -28.94 -0.45 15.44
CA TYR A 94 -28.80 0.87 14.83
C TYR A 94 -29.05 1.99 15.84
N GLU A 95 -30.16 1.93 16.61
CA GLU A 95 -30.50 2.90 17.65
C GLU A 95 -29.46 2.99 18.77
N LYS A 96 -28.73 1.89 19.02
CA LYS A 96 -27.62 1.82 19.98
C LYS A 96 -26.28 2.31 19.39
N GLY A 97 -26.26 2.75 18.14
CA GLY A 97 -25.06 3.27 17.48
C GLY A 97 -24.04 2.19 17.07
N HIS A 98 -24.43 0.91 16.94
CA HIS A 98 -23.47 -0.16 16.59
C HIS A 98 -22.82 0.01 15.21
N PHE A 99 -23.42 0.83 14.33
CA PHE A 99 -22.93 1.11 12.98
C PHE A 99 -22.37 2.53 12.85
N GLU A 100 -22.27 3.29 13.95
CA GLU A 100 -21.67 4.61 13.94
C GLU A 100 -20.14 4.50 13.89
N PHE A 101 -19.50 5.41 13.17
CA PHE A 101 -18.06 5.53 13.20
C PHE A 101 -17.61 6.05 14.56
N THR A 102 -16.54 5.48 15.11
CA THR A 102 -15.92 5.97 16.35
C THR A 102 -15.29 7.35 16.17
N GLU A 103 -14.94 7.71 14.94
CA GLU A 103 -14.29 8.96 14.56
C GLU A 103 -14.84 9.48 13.23
N PRO A 104 -14.83 10.80 12.99
CA PRO A 104 -15.25 11.34 11.70
C PRO A 104 -14.34 10.84 10.56
N ILE A 105 -14.95 10.52 9.41
CA ILE A 105 -14.20 10.25 8.18
C ILE A 105 -13.69 11.59 7.65
N LEU A 106 -12.40 11.82 7.79
CA LEU A 106 -11.73 13.00 7.25
C LEU A 106 -11.07 12.66 5.90
N PRO A 107 -11.00 13.62 4.96
CA PRO A 107 -10.22 13.47 3.74
C PRO A 107 -8.77 13.13 4.08
N ARG A 108 -8.20 12.14 3.40
CA ARG A 108 -6.77 11.83 3.47
C ARG A 108 -6.12 12.35 2.21
N PRO A 109 -5.51 13.55 2.22
CA PRO A 109 -4.80 14.06 1.06
C PRO A 109 -3.62 13.14 0.74
N ILE A 110 -3.74 12.44 -0.38
CA ILE A 110 -2.69 11.61 -0.96
C ILE A 110 -1.91 12.55 -1.90
N MET A 111 -0.57 12.45 -1.96
CA MET A 111 0.31 13.30 -2.79
C MET A 111 0.59 14.74 -2.30
N THR A 112 0.13 15.14 -1.11
CA THR A 112 0.46 16.47 -0.56
C THR A 112 1.73 16.40 0.29
N LEU A 113 2.81 17.06 -0.14
CA LEU A 113 4.10 17.06 0.57
C LEU A 113 4.11 18.00 1.78
N ASP A 114 3.38 19.10 1.72
CA ASP A 114 3.19 20.08 2.79
C ASP A 114 1.91 20.89 2.52
N GLU A 115 1.29 21.43 3.57
CA GLU A 115 0.15 22.35 3.44
C GLU A 115 0.61 23.72 2.91
N ASP A 116 1.85 24.13 3.24
CA ASP A 116 2.48 25.34 2.73
C ASP A 116 3.12 25.07 1.36
N VAL A 117 2.61 25.75 0.33
CA VAL A 117 3.08 25.60 -1.06
C VAL A 117 4.59 25.86 -1.20
N ALA A 118 5.14 26.83 -0.47
CA ALA A 118 6.57 27.13 -0.54
C ALA A 118 7.40 25.99 0.06
N LYS A 119 6.94 25.41 1.18
CA LYS A 119 7.59 24.22 1.77
C LYS A 119 7.42 22.98 0.90
N ALA A 120 6.27 22.83 0.25
CA ALA A 120 6.01 21.73 -0.67
C ALA A 120 6.98 21.77 -1.87
N LEU A 121 7.28 22.96 -2.42
CA LEU A 121 8.27 23.13 -3.49
C LEU A 121 9.68 22.71 -3.05
N VAL A 122 10.13 23.15 -1.86
CA VAL A 122 11.43 22.74 -1.31
C VAL A 122 11.49 21.22 -1.08
N LYS A 123 10.41 20.63 -0.56
CA LYS A 123 10.30 19.18 -0.38
C LYS A 123 10.32 18.44 -1.71
N MET A 124 9.72 18.99 -2.76
CA MET A 124 9.69 18.40 -4.11
C MET A 124 11.10 18.35 -4.72
N GLU A 125 11.88 19.42 -4.61
CA GLU A 125 13.28 19.44 -5.06
C GLU A 125 14.12 18.38 -4.33
N ARG A 126 13.94 18.29 -3.00
CA ARG A 126 14.63 17.29 -2.18
C ARG A 126 14.20 15.86 -2.52
N LEU A 127 12.92 15.64 -2.83
CA LEU A 127 12.40 14.35 -3.29
C LEU A 127 13.10 13.91 -4.58
N ASP A 128 13.22 14.81 -5.56
CA ASP A 128 13.91 14.50 -6.82
C ASP A 128 15.41 14.21 -6.60
N HIS A 129 16.06 14.89 -5.65
CA HIS A 129 17.43 14.59 -5.26
C HIS A 129 17.58 13.18 -4.68
N ILE A 130 16.79 12.83 -3.65
CA ILE A 130 16.83 11.50 -3.02
C ILE A 130 16.48 10.41 -4.04
N THR A 131 15.51 10.65 -4.91
CA THR A 131 15.13 9.70 -5.96
C THR A 131 16.30 9.37 -6.88
N LYS A 132 17.13 10.36 -7.24
CA LYS A 132 18.33 10.16 -8.07
C LYS A 132 19.46 9.44 -7.33
N GLU A 133 19.54 9.61 -6.01
CA GLU A 133 20.53 8.91 -5.19
C GLU A 133 20.17 7.45 -4.96
N LEU A 134 18.87 7.10 -4.97
CA LEU A 134 18.41 5.73 -4.85
C LEU A 134 18.74 4.90 -6.11
N PRO A 135 18.79 3.56 -6.00
CA PRO A 135 19.22 2.69 -7.11
C PRO A 135 18.36 2.73 -8.38
N GLY A 136 17.12 3.25 -8.32
CA GLY A 136 16.20 3.32 -9.46
C GLY A 136 15.72 1.95 -9.99
N LEU A 137 15.79 0.90 -9.15
CA LEU A 137 15.43 -0.48 -9.54
C LEU A 137 13.96 -0.84 -9.31
N ASP A 138 13.23 -0.02 -8.52
CA ASP A 138 11.82 -0.23 -8.17
C ASP A 138 11.50 -1.67 -7.69
N CYS A 139 12.38 -2.25 -6.87
CA CYS A 139 12.31 -3.66 -6.48
C CYS A 139 11.37 -3.98 -5.30
N GLY A 140 10.83 -2.96 -4.62
CA GLY A 140 9.88 -3.17 -3.51
C GLY A 140 10.48 -3.70 -2.18
N ALA A 141 11.78 -3.97 -2.10
CA ALA A 141 12.39 -4.63 -0.93
C ALA A 141 12.30 -3.82 0.39
N CYS A 142 12.09 -2.51 0.30
CA CYS A 142 11.91 -1.60 1.44
C CYS A 142 10.45 -1.45 1.87
N GLY A 143 9.50 -2.08 1.18
CA GLY A 143 8.06 -1.91 1.41
C GLY A 143 7.39 -0.83 0.57
N SER A 144 8.16 0.05 -0.09
CA SER A 144 7.62 1.05 -1.03
C SER A 144 7.64 0.53 -2.48
N PRO A 145 6.60 0.80 -3.30
CA PRO A 145 6.45 0.21 -4.63
C PRO A 145 7.48 0.70 -5.66
N THR A 146 8.03 1.91 -5.47
CA THR A 146 9.07 2.50 -6.33
C THR A 146 10.12 3.21 -5.47
N CYS A 147 11.30 3.46 -6.03
CA CYS A 147 12.34 4.28 -5.40
C CYS A 147 11.84 5.71 -5.15
N ARG A 148 11.02 6.27 -6.04
CA ARG A 148 10.39 7.59 -5.82
C ARG A 148 9.42 7.57 -4.63
N ALA A 149 8.66 6.48 -4.46
CA ALA A 149 7.78 6.32 -3.30
C ALA A 149 8.59 6.24 -1.99
N LEU A 150 9.69 5.47 -1.97
CA LEU A 150 10.60 5.46 -0.80
C LEU A 150 11.17 6.86 -0.53
N ALA A 151 11.54 7.61 -1.58
CA ALA A 151 12.00 8.99 -1.42
C ALA A 151 10.92 9.90 -0.80
N GLU A 152 9.66 9.73 -1.17
CA GLU A 152 8.53 10.43 -0.55
C GLU A 152 8.38 10.05 0.93
N ASP A 153 8.46 8.76 1.25
CA ASP A 153 8.39 8.26 2.62
C ASP A 153 9.51 8.86 3.50
N ILE A 154 10.72 9.00 2.94
CA ILE A 154 11.85 9.66 3.61
C ILE A 154 11.59 11.16 3.84
N ILE A 155 11.06 11.87 2.85
CA ILE A 155 10.71 13.30 2.97
C ILE A 155 9.62 13.52 4.02
N ARG A 156 8.69 12.58 4.14
CA ARG A 156 7.60 12.59 5.13
C ARG A 156 8.03 12.09 6.51
N GLY A 157 9.28 11.64 6.67
CA GLY A 157 9.81 11.12 7.93
C GLY A 157 9.27 9.75 8.33
N MET A 158 8.71 9.00 7.37
CA MET A 158 8.15 7.65 7.57
C MET A 158 9.19 6.55 7.30
N ALA A 159 10.29 6.87 6.60
CA ALA A 159 11.34 5.93 6.24
C ALA A 159 12.73 6.58 6.31
N PHE A 160 13.77 5.75 6.29
CA PHE A 160 15.17 6.16 6.20
C PHE A 160 15.82 5.65 4.92
N GLU A 161 16.88 6.33 4.45
CA GLU A 161 17.63 5.89 3.26
C GLU A 161 18.18 4.45 3.42
N THR A 162 18.51 4.06 4.64
CA THR A 162 19.00 2.71 4.99
C THR A 162 17.92 1.63 4.94
N ASP A 163 16.64 1.97 4.79
CA ASP A 163 15.60 0.98 4.55
C ASP A 163 15.75 0.36 3.16
N CYS A 164 16.41 1.07 2.23
CA CYS A 164 16.91 0.47 1.01
C CYS A 164 18.10 -0.46 1.32
N VAL A 165 17.89 -1.77 1.16
CA VAL A 165 18.92 -2.80 1.41
C VAL A 165 20.22 -2.57 0.63
N ILE A 166 20.15 -1.95 -0.55
CA ILE A 166 21.33 -1.64 -1.38
C ILE A 166 22.12 -0.50 -0.72
N LYS A 167 21.45 0.60 -0.36
CA LYS A 167 22.05 1.74 0.36
C LYS A 167 22.63 1.34 1.70
N LEU A 168 21.90 0.54 2.46
CA LEU A 168 22.39 -0.03 3.73
C LEU A 168 23.70 -0.79 3.52
N ARG A 169 23.73 -1.68 2.53
CA ARG A 169 24.90 -2.49 2.23
C ARG A 169 26.09 -1.64 1.80
N ASP A 170 25.89 -0.60 1.01
CA ASP A 170 26.96 0.30 0.59
C ASP A 170 27.51 1.11 1.77
N ARG A 171 26.65 1.58 2.67
CA ARG A 171 27.06 2.27 3.90
C ARG A 171 27.86 1.37 4.84
N ILE A 172 27.45 0.10 4.97
CA ILE A 172 28.21 -0.91 5.74
C ILE A 172 29.60 -1.14 5.13
N LYS A 173 29.73 -1.20 3.80
CA LYS A 173 31.04 -1.37 3.14
C LYS A 173 31.98 -0.20 3.44
N ILE A 174 31.47 1.03 3.36
CA ILE A 174 32.25 2.25 3.63
C ILE A 174 32.75 2.25 5.08
N LEU A 175 31.85 2.02 6.04
CA LEU A 175 32.22 1.94 7.46
C LEU A 175 33.25 0.84 7.73
N ALA A 176 33.10 -0.34 7.12
CA ALA A 176 34.06 -1.42 7.26
C ALA A 176 35.46 -1.04 6.72
N GLN A 177 35.53 -0.31 5.60
CA GLN A 177 36.78 0.20 5.05
C GLN A 177 37.45 1.24 5.96
N GLU A 178 36.66 2.15 6.54
CA GLU A 178 37.17 3.16 7.48
C GLU A 178 37.72 2.51 8.76
N ILE A 179 37.00 1.53 9.32
CA ILE A 179 37.48 0.77 10.49
C ILE A 179 38.79 0.06 10.16
N LEU A 180 38.87 -0.59 9.00
CA LEU A 180 40.09 -1.27 8.56
C LEU A 180 41.26 -0.30 8.37
N TYR A 181 41.00 0.89 7.84
CA TYR A 181 42.00 1.93 7.68
C TYR A 181 42.55 2.40 9.03
N LEU A 182 41.67 2.73 9.98
CA LEU A 182 42.06 3.17 11.31
C LEU A 182 42.85 2.09 12.06
N ALA A 183 42.45 0.83 11.93
CA ALA A 183 43.16 -0.30 12.54
C ALA A 183 44.59 -0.50 12.01
N ARG A 184 44.90 0.01 10.81
CA ARG A 184 46.25 -0.05 10.21
C ARG A 184 47.15 1.11 10.61
N ILE A 185 46.60 2.18 11.17
CA ILE A 185 47.39 3.31 11.67
C ILE A 185 47.97 2.90 13.02
N VAL A 186 49.30 2.78 13.09
CA VAL A 186 50.01 2.61 14.37
C VAL A 186 50.29 4.00 14.94
N PRO A 187 49.73 4.38 16.09
CA PRO A 187 50.02 5.65 16.73
C PRO A 187 51.52 5.76 17.07
N PRO A 188 52.12 6.96 17.01
CA PRO A 188 53.53 7.16 17.36
C PRO A 188 53.89 6.65 18.77
N SER A 189 52.94 6.70 19.71
CA SER A 189 53.09 6.17 21.07
C SER A 189 53.18 4.63 21.13
N MET A 190 52.77 3.93 20.07
CA MET A 190 52.85 2.47 19.92
C MET A 190 53.97 2.02 18.97
N ALA A 191 54.65 2.95 18.30
CA ALA A 191 55.72 2.66 17.34
C ALA A 191 57.10 2.44 17.99
N ALA A 192 57.22 2.66 19.31
CA ALA A 192 58.50 2.65 20.02
C ALA A 192 59.07 1.27 20.37
N GLU A 193 58.43 0.15 19.99
CA GLU A 193 58.87 -1.20 20.38
C GLU A 193 59.28 -2.11 19.20
N SER A 194 59.30 -1.65 17.95
CA SER A 194 59.61 -2.50 16.78
C SER A 194 60.99 -2.30 16.15
N SER A 195 61.89 -1.54 16.80
CA SER A 195 63.25 -1.31 16.29
C SER A 195 64.31 -2.25 16.87
N GLU A 196 64.04 -3.54 17.06
CA GLU A 196 65.10 -4.54 17.29
C GLU A 196 64.75 -5.87 16.62
N LYS A 197 65.16 -6.00 15.35
CA LYS A 197 65.86 -7.17 14.77
C LYS A 197 65.92 -7.03 13.25
N LYS A 198 66.85 -6.19 12.79
CA LYS A 198 67.62 -6.50 11.58
C LYS A 198 68.94 -7.09 12.04
N GLU A 199 69.01 -8.41 12.13
CA GLU A 199 70.30 -9.11 12.18
C GLU A 199 70.39 -10.09 11.02
N ASN A 200 71.51 -9.93 10.31
CA ASN A 200 72.01 -10.70 9.19
C ASN A 200 71.97 -12.22 9.42
N ILE A 201 71.51 -12.97 8.42
CA ILE A 201 72.24 -13.97 7.61
C ILE A 201 71.24 -14.61 6.64
#